data_AF-A0A7C9RFR1-F1
#
_entry.id   AF-A0A7C9RFR1-F1
#
_cell.length_a   1.000
_cell.length_b   1.000
_cell.length_c   1.000
_cell.angle_alpha   90.00
_cell.angle_beta   90.00
_cell.angle_gamma   90.00
#
_symmetry.space_group_name_H-M   'P 1'
#
loop_
_entity.id
_entity.type
_entity.pdbx_description
1 polymer ?
#
loop_
_entity_poly.entity_id
_entity_poly.type
_entity_poly.pdbx_seq_one_letter_code
_entity_poly.pdbx_strand_id
1 'polypeptide(L)'
;MKYILYDINTKAVVQWQDTDVYSYNEPTSTQSRVIVPEDAVPAAFDPYNWPSGWWYVDGALTQVAPPPPLSEVAMYKRWAVSARRAQAEEVGVVLDDNSTFAPVPAQMGRIASLALGHAFIGVTEVDIELGGEWRHFAAADLADAYAKYVRQREAFYAAERVHLEAIAVLLTAGDRPALEAYDTTAGWPAPEAP
;
A
#
# COMPACT_ATOMS: atom_id res chain seq x y z
N MET A 1 10.51 10.39 -41.80
CA MET A 1 10.97 9.42 -40.78
C MET A 1 9.81 9.21 -39.84
N LYS A 2 9.44 7.97 -39.53
CA LYS A 2 8.27 7.70 -38.68
C LYS A 2 8.70 7.46 -37.25
N TYR A 3 7.99 8.06 -36.31
CA TYR A 3 8.28 7.86 -34.89
C TYR A 3 7.01 7.83 -34.06
N ILE A 4 7.12 7.18 -32.92
CA ILE A 4 6.11 7.22 -31.87
C ILE A 4 6.64 7.96 -30.66
N LEU A 5 5.72 8.62 -29.98
CA LEU A 5 5.90 9.02 -28.60
C LEU A 5 5.15 8.04 -27.73
N TYR A 6 5.78 7.62 -26.64
CA TYR A 6 5.15 6.76 -25.65
C TYR A 6 5.49 7.24 -24.25
N ASP A 7 4.57 6.99 -23.30
CA ASP A 7 4.80 7.29 -21.89
C ASP A 7 5.85 6.33 -21.32
N ILE A 8 6.89 6.87 -20.67
CA ILE A 8 8.04 6.07 -20.23
C ILE A 8 7.65 5.00 -19.21
N ASN A 9 6.63 5.25 -18.38
CA ASN A 9 6.24 4.38 -17.28
C ASN A 9 5.33 3.24 -17.75
N THR A 10 4.32 3.59 -18.54
CA THR A 10 3.27 2.65 -19.01
C THR A 10 3.58 2.04 -20.37
N LYS A 11 4.54 2.63 -21.10
CA LYS A 11 4.83 2.36 -22.52
C LYS A 11 3.66 2.58 -23.47
N ALA A 12 2.57 3.20 -22.99
CA ALA A 12 1.42 3.49 -23.82
C ALA A 12 1.82 4.46 -24.93
N VAL A 13 1.48 4.14 -26.18
CA VAL A 13 1.69 5.02 -27.31
C VAL A 13 0.75 6.21 -27.15
N VAL A 14 1.32 7.40 -27.01
CA VAL A 14 0.56 8.64 -26.85
C VAL A 14 0.40 9.36 -28.17
N GLN A 15 1.29 9.11 -29.13
CA GLN A 15 1.25 9.76 -30.44
C GLN A 15 2.02 8.96 -31.50
N TRP A 16 1.54 9.02 -32.74
CA TRP A 16 2.24 8.62 -33.96
C TRP A 16 2.53 9.84 -34.85
N GLN A 17 3.69 9.89 -35.51
CA GLN A 17 4.00 10.92 -36.50
C GLN A 17 4.74 10.38 -37.73
N ASP A 18 4.40 10.94 -38.90
CA ASP A 18 4.95 10.58 -40.22
C ASP A 18 5.63 11.78 -40.92
N THR A 19 6.29 12.67 -40.18
CA THR A 19 6.86 13.93 -40.72
C THR A 19 8.33 14.16 -40.41
N ASP A 20 8.97 15.02 -41.21
CA ASP A 20 10.36 15.44 -41.08
C ASP A 20 10.60 16.16 -39.75
N VAL A 21 11.72 15.87 -39.08
CA VAL A 21 11.95 16.04 -37.63
C VAL A 21 11.93 17.50 -37.13
N TYR A 22 11.89 18.48 -38.04
CA TYR A 22 12.26 19.87 -37.76
C TYR A 22 11.21 20.75 -37.06
N SER A 23 9.98 20.29 -36.81
CA SER A 23 8.88 21.15 -36.33
C SER A 23 8.27 20.75 -34.98
N TYR A 24 8.81 19.76 -34.28
CA TYR A 24 8.18 19.25 -33.05
C TYR A 24 8.97 19.57 -31.78
N ASN A 25 8.22 19.83 -30.69
CA ASN A 25 8.77 20.06 -29.36
C ASN A 25 9.45 18.79 -28.84
N GLU A 26 10.60 18.91 -28.18
CA GLU A 26 11.27 17.76 -27.55
C GLU A 26 10.33 16.99 -26.62
N PRO A 27 10.48 15.65 -26.49
CA PRO A 27 9.69 14.86 -25.55
C PRO A 27 9.74 15.47 -24.15
N THR A 28 8.61 15.44 -23.44
CA THR A 28 8.61 15.80 -22.02
C THR A 28 9.38 14.76 -21.21
N SER A 29 9.74 15.08 -19.97
CA SER A 29 10.44 14.14 -19.07
C SER A 29 9.68 12.83 -18.80
N THR A 30 8.39 12.77 -19.13
CA THR A 30 7.54 11.59 -18.97
C THR A 30 7.36 10.80 -20.26
N GLN A 31 7.84 11.30 -21.40
CA GLN A 31 7.68 10.69 -22.71
C GLN A 31 9.03 10.31 -23.31
N SER A 32 9.04 9.25 -24.12
CA SER A 32 10.19 8.87 -24.93
C SER A 32 9.80 8.77 -26.39
N ARG A 33 10.79 8.93 -27.27
CA ARG A 33 10.65 8.89 -28.71
C ARG A 33 11.44 7.72 -29.27
N VAL A 34 10.83 6.97 -30.17
CA VAL A 34 11.52 5.91 -30.92
C VAL A 34 11.11 5.91 -32.37
N ILE A 35 12.10 5.69 -33.24
CA ILE A 35 11.92 5.55 -34.68
C ILE A 35 11.44 4.13 -34.93
N VAL A 36 10.30 3.99 -35.57
CA VAL A 36 9.73 2.68 -35.92
C VAL A 36 9.88 2.50 -37.43
N PRO A 37 10.65 1.49 -37.89
CA PRO A 37 10.70 1.12 -39.30
C PRO A 37 9.29 0.83 -39.83
N GLU A 38 9.00 1.23 -41.06
CA GLU A 38 7.65 1.07 -41.64
C GLU A 38 7.23 -0.40 -41.76
N ASP A 39 8.19 -1.28 -42.03
CA ASP A 39 8.02 -2.74 -42.05
C ASP A 39 7.84 -3.36 -40.66
N ALA A 40 8.13 -2.61 -39.59
CA ALA A 40 7.91 -3.03 -38.21
C ALA A 40 6.55 -2.56 -37.63
N VAL A 41 5.76 -1.81 -38.39
CA VAL A 41 4.42 -1.37 -37.98
C VAL A 41 3.42 -2.51 -38.23
N PRO A 42 2.71 -3.01 -37.19
CA PRO A 42 1.70 -4.04 -37.38
C PRO A 42 0.58 -3.57 -38.32
N ALA A 43 0.09 -4.44 -39.20
CA ALA A 43 -0.98 -4.08 -40.15
C ALA A 43 -2.28 -3.59 -39.49
N ALA A 44 -2.52 -3.96 -38.23
CA ALA A 44 -3.67 -3.51 -37.44
C ALA A 44 -3.47 -2.14 -36.79
N PHE A 45 -2.23 -1.61 -36.76
CA PHE A 45 -1.94 -0.28 -36.24
C PHE A 45 -2.33 0.76 -37.28
N ASP A 46 -3.31 1.60 -36.94
CA ASP A 46 -3.73 2.71 -37.78
C ASP A 46 -3.06 4.01 -37.31
N PRO A 47 -2.04 4.52 -38.02
CA PRO A 47 -1.31 5.73 -37.66
C PRO A 47 -2.15 7.02 -37.72
N TYR A 48 -3.33 6.98 -38.38
CA TYR A 48 -4.20 8.13 -38.54
C TYR A 48 -5.34 8.18 -37.51
N ASN A 49 -5.49 7.12 -36.72
CA ASN A 49 -6.40 7.07 -35.59
C ASN A 49 -5.64 7.29 -34.26
N TRP A 50 -6.38 7.65 -33.21
CA TRP A 50 -5.80 7.81 -31.90
C TRP A 50 -5.20 6.47 -31.43
N PRO A 51 -3.92 6.40 -31.01
CA PRO A 51 -3.19 5.16 -30.78
C PRO A 51 -3.57 4.45 -29.47
N SER A 52 -4.79 4.63 -28.97
CA SER A 52 -5.28 3.97 -27.76
C SER A 52 -5.19 2.45 -27.89
N GLY A 53 -4.80 1.78 -26.81
CA GLY A 53 -4.62 0.33 -26.79
C GLY A 53 -3.37 -0.14 -27.54
N TRP A 54 -2.41 0.75 -27.82
CA TRP A 54 -1.10 0.38 -28.33
C TRP A 54 0.00 0.75 -27.34
N TRP A 55 1.02 -0.12 -27.28
CA TRP A 55 2.18 0.01 -26.41
C TRP A 55 3.45 -0.27 -27.18
N TYR A 56 4.55 0.35 -26.73
CA TYR A 56 5.88 0.07 -27.25
C TYR A 56 6.68 -0.80 -26.27
N VAL A 57 6.86 -2.07 -26.61
CA VAL A 57 7.48 -3.08 -25.74
C VAL A 57 8.59 -3.78 -26.51
N ASP A 58 9.80 -3.82 -25.94
CA ASP A 58 10.96 -4.54 -26.46
C ASP A 58 11.26 -4.32 -27.95
N GLY A 59 11.16 -3.07 -28.40
CA GLY A 59 11.47 -2.71 -29.78
C GLY A 59 10.27 -2.72 -30.72
N ALA A 60 9.10 -3.20 -30.28
CA ALA A 60 7.94 -3.45 -31.12
C ALA A 60 6.66 -2.74 -30.64
N LEU A 61 5.80 -2.40 -31.60
CA LEU A 61 4.43 -1.96 -31.34
C LEU A 61 3.53 -3.18 -31.09
N THR A 62 2.76 -3.15 -30.01
CA THR A 62 1.89 -4.24 -29.58
C THR A 62 0.59 -3.71 -28.99
N GLN A 63 -0.48 -4.51 -29.04
CA GLN A 63 -1.74 -4.26 -28.32
C GLN A 63 -1.78 -4.97 -26.95
N VAL A 64 -0.64 -5.45 -26.49
CA VAL A 64 -0.49 -6.07 -25.17
C VAL A 64 0.24 -5.07 -24.27
N ALA A 65 -0.44 -4.61 -23.23
CA ALA A 65 0.16 -3.74 -22.24
C ALA A 65 1.39 -4.43 -21.59
N PRO A 66 2.51 -3.71 -21.37
CA PRO A 66 3.60 -4.27 -20.60
C PRO A 66 3.11 -4.56 -19.17
N PRO A 67 3.70 -5.56 -18.49
CA PRO A 67 3.46 -5.71 -17.06
C PRO A 67 3.90 -4.44 -16.32
N PRO A 68 3.20 -4.05 -15.24
CA PRO A 68 3.57 -2.87 -14.45
C PRO A 68 5.00 -3.01 -13.92
N PRO A 69 5.74 -1.90 -13.73
CA PRO A 69 7.07 -1.92 -13.14
C PRO A 69 7.10 -2.72 -11.84
N LEU A 70 8.18 -3.45 -11.59
CA LEU A 70 8.30 -4.28 -10.38
C LEU A 70 8.19 -3.46 -9.09
N SER A 71 8.65 -2.21 -9.14
CA SER A 71 8.49 -1.22 -8.06
C SER A 71 7.03 -0.89 -7.76
N GLU A 72 6.16 -0.87 -8.77
CA GLU A 72 4.74 -0.62 -8.61
C GLU A 72 4.05 -1.84 -7.98
N VAL A 73 4.41 -3.06 -8.40
CA VAL A 73 3.96 -4.29 -7.74
C VAL A 73 4.35 -4.28 -6.26
N ALA A 74 5.59 -3.92 -5.93
CA ALA A 74 6.07 -3.80 -4.56
C ALA A 74 5.27 -2.75 -3.76
N MET A 75 4.99 -1.59 -4.37
CA MET A 75 4.20 -0.53 -3.75
C MET A 75 2.81 -1.03 -3.35
N TYR A 76 2.07 -1.68 -4.25
CA TYR A 76 0.74 -2.21 -3.93
C TYR A 76 0.78 -3.28 -2.83
N LYS A 77 1.81 -4.15 -2.81
CA LYS A 77 1.99 -5.14 -1.75
C LYS A 77 2.24 -4.48 -0.40
N ARG A 78 3.08 -3.43 -0.33
CA ARG A 78 3.32 -2.66 0.91
C ARG A 78 2.04 -1.98 1.40
N TRP A 79 1.25 -1.39 0.50
CA TRP A 79 -0.05 -0.81 0.86
C TRP A 79 -1.02 -1.85 1.42
N ALA A 80 -1.08 -3.04 0.82
CA ALA A 80 -1.91 -4.12 1.32
C ALA A 80 -1.49 -4.57 2.73
N VAL A 81 -0.19 -4.69 3.00
CA VAL A 81 0.35 -5.00 4.33
C VAL A 81 -0.04 -3.92 5.35
N SER A 82 0.16 -2.64 5.03
CA SER A 82 -0.20 -1.54 5.93
C SER A 82 -1.71 -1.43 6.17
N ALA A 83 -2.52 -1.70 5.15
CA ALA A 83 -3.97 -1.77 5.29
C ALA A 83 -4.38 -2.93 6.22
N ARG A 84 -3.72 -4.09 6.11
CA ARG A 84 -3.99 -5.24 6.97
C ARG A 84 -3.66 -4.95 8.44
N ARG A 85 -2.54 -4.27 8.73
CA ARG A 85 -2.23 -3.79 10.09
C ARG A 85 -3.33 -2.87 10.61
N ALA A 86 -3.72 -1.85 9.81
CA ALA A 86 -4.75 -0.90 10.22
C ALA A 86 -6.08 -1.60 10.56
N GLN A 87 -6.51 -2.55 9.72
CA GLN A 87 -7.70 -3.36 10.01
C GLN A 87 -7.57 -4.19 11.30
N ALA A 88 -6.39 -4.72 11.59
CA ALA A 88 -6.16 -5.51 12.80
C ALA A 88 -6.17 -4.64 14.07
N GLU A 89 -5.70 -3.40 13.99
CA GLU A 89 -5.75 -2.43 15.09
C GLU A 89 -7.19 -1.98 15.41
N GLU A 90 -8.07 -1.88 14.40
CA GLU A 90 -9.48 -1.51 14.58
C GLU A 90 -10.27 -2.53 15.41
N VAL A 91 -9.84 -3.79 15.46
CA VAL A 91 -10.51 -4.85 16.25
C VAL A 91 -10.39 -4.58 17.76
N GLY A 92 -9.29 -3.95 18.21
CA GLY A 92 -9.01 -3.76 19.63
C GLY A 92 -8.71 -5.06 20.39
N VAL A 93 -8.89 -5.04 21.70
CA VAL A 93 -8.76 -6.22 22.59
C VAL A 93 -10.07 -6.51 23.28
N VAL A 94 -10.36 -7.79 23.50
CA VAL A 94 -11.53 -8.23 24.27
C VAL A 94 -11.20 -8.20 25.76
N LEU A 95 -12.12 -7.68 26.56
CA LEU A 95 -12.03 -7.63 28.01
C LEU A 95 -12.78 -8.82 28.63
N ASP A 96 -12.56 -9.06 29.93
CA ASP A 96 -13.13 -10.20 30.66
C ASP A 96 -14.68 -10.19 30.68
N ASP A 97 -15.31 -9.03 30.48
CA ASP A 97 -16.75 -8.85 30.36
C ASP A 97 -17.28 -9.02 28.92
N ASN A 98 -16.45 -9.52 28.01
CA ASN A 98 -16.67 -9.61 26.55
C ASN A 98 -16.83 -8.26 25.83
N SER A 99 -16.62 -7.13 26.51
CA SER A 99 -16.58 -5.84 25.82
C SER A 99 -15.26 -5.66 25.07
N THR A 100 -15.22 -4.73 24.13
CA THR A 100 -14.03 -4.44 23.33
C THR A 100 -13.40 -3.12 23.75
N PHE A 101 -12.11 -3.15 24.06
CA PHE A 101 -11.28 -1.97 24.24
C PHE A 101 -10.56 -1.66 22.91
N ALA A 102 -11.11 -0.71 22.15
CA ALA A 102 -10.61 -0.28 20.85
C ALA A 102 -10.48 1.26 20.81
N PRO A 103 -9.46 1.83 21.48
CA PRO A 103 -9.26 3.27 21.45
C PRO A 103 -8.83 3.76 20.06
N VAL A 104 -9.37 4.89 19.62
CA VAL A 104 -8.88 5.54 18.38
C VAL A 104 -7.55 6.26 18.64
N PRO A 105 -6.73 6.54 17.60
CA PRO A 105 -5.43 7.21 17.79
C PRO A 105 -5.48 8.52 18.59
N ALA A 106 -6.54 9.31 18.44
CA ALA A 106 -6.73 10.55 19.19
C ALA A 106 -6.97 10.34 20.70
N GLN A 107 -7.51 9.17 21.09
CA GLN A 107 -7.79 8.83 22.49
C GLN A 107 -6.57 8.25 23.20
N MET A 108 -5.61 7.67 22.47
CA MET A 108 -4.47 6.94 23.02
C MET A 108 -3.63 7.78 23.99
N GLY A 109 -3.33 9.04 23.67
CA GLY A 109 -2.53 9.90 24.56
C GLY A 109 -3.21 10.17 25.91
N ARG A 110 -4.53 10.42 25.87
CA ARG A 110 -5.35 10.60 27.09
C ARG A 110 -5.39 9.31 27.89
N ILE A 111 -5.79 8.20 27.25
CA ILE A 111 -5.96 6.89 27.89
C ILE A 111 -4.65 6.40 28.50
N ALA A 112 -3.51 6.55 27.81
CA ALA A 112 -2.20 6.18 28.34
C ALA A 112 -1.89 6.89 29.67
N SER A 113 -2.23 8.18 29.77
CA SER A 113 -1.99 8.97 30.97
C SER A 113 -2.88 8.53 32.14
N LEU A 114 -4.15 8.19 31.85
CA LEU A 114 -5.09 7.64 32.82
C LEU A 114 -4.62 6.25 33.29
N ALA A 115 -4.39 5.33 32.35
CA ALA A 115 -4.01 3.95 32.59
C ALA A 115 -2.72 3.81 33.41
N LEU A 116 -1.72 4.65 33.15
CA LEU A 116 -0.40 4.54 33.79
C LEU A 116 -0.24 5.42 35.04
N GLY A 117 -1.02 6.50 35.16
CA GLY A 117 -0.83 7.52 36.20
C GLY A 117 -1.86 7.53 37.33
N HIS A 118 -3.10 7.12 37.07
CA HIS A 118 -4.20 7.30 38.02
C HIS A 118 -4.06 6.45 39.28
N ALA A 119 -3.61 5.20 39.14
CA ALA A 119 -3.36 4.33 40.28
C ALA A 119 -2.32 4.91 41.24
N PHE A 120 -1.29 5.61 40.72
CA PHE A 120 -0.23 6.22 41.53
C PHE A 120 -0.75 7.34 42.44
N ILE A 121 -1.79 8.07 42.02
CA ILE A 121 -2.39 9.17 42.79
C ILE A 121 -3.65 8.76 43.57
N GLY A 122 -3.96 7.46 43.65
CA GLY A 122 -5.07 6.92 44.42
C GLY A 122 -6.45 7.03 43.76
N VAL A 123 -6.51 7.26 42.43
CA VAL A 123 -7.77 7.17 41.69
C VAL A 123 -8.10 5.69 41.46
N THR A 124 -9.28 5.27 41.90
CA THR A 124 -9.72 3.86 41.83
C THR A 124 -10.63 3.57 40.65
N GLU A 125 -11.31 4.58 40.11
CA GLU A 125 -12.30 4.45 39.04
C GLU A 125 -12.19 5.64 38.07
N VAL A 126 -12.52 5.42 36.79
CA VAL A 126 -12.49 6.46 35.76
C VAL A 126 -13.52 6.18 34.66
N ASP A 127 -14.18 7.23 34.20
CA ASP A 127 -15.02 7.17 33.00
C ASP A 127 -14.22 7.61 31.78
N ILE A 128 -14.24 6.79 30.72
CA ILE A 128 -13.61 7.12 29.43
C ILE A 128 -14.60 6.96 28.30
N GLU A 129 -14.54 7.87 27.34
CA GLU A 129 -15.25 7.73 26.08
C GLU A 129 -14.47 6.79 25.13
N LEU A 130 -15.11 5.71 24.68
CA LEU A 130 -14.62 4.75 23.70
C LEU A 130 -15.69 4.54 22.62
N GLY A 131 -15.34 4.69 21.34
CA GLY A 131 -16.29 4.48 20.24
C GLY A 131 -17.54 5.40 20.26
N GLY A 132 -17.48 6.54 20.95
CA GLY A 132 -18.61 7.46 21.12
C GLY A 132 -19.51 7.14 22.33
N GLU A 133 -19.12 6.18 23.18
CA GLU A 133 -19.84 5.81 24.40
C GLU A 133 -18.97 6.03 25.64
N TRP A 134 -19.55 6.56 26.71
CA TRP A 134 -18.88 6.63 28.01
C TRP A 134 -18.92 5.27 28.69
N ARG A 135 -17.76 4.82 29.16
CA ARG A 135 -17.59 3.55 29.86
C ARG A 135 -16.84 3.76 31.17
N HIS A 136 -17.30 3.07 32.19
CA HIS A 136 -16.73 3.09 33.53
C HIS A 136 -15.70 1.97 33.68
N PHE A 137 -14.53 2.29 34.23
CA PHE A 137 -13.45 1.33 34.48
C PHE A 137 -12.94 1.46 35.91
N ALA A 138 -12.64 0.34 36.55
CA ALA A 138 -11.65 0.36 37.63
C ALA A 138 -10.29 0.75 37.03
N ALA A 139 -9.50 1.54 37.76
CA ALA A 139 -8.22 2.03 37.26
C ALA A 139 -7.24 0.89 36.91
N ALA A 140 -7.29 -0.22 37.65
CA ALA A 140 -6.49 -1.41 37.38
C ALA A 140 -6.92 -2.10 36.07
N ASP A 141 -8.22 -2.29 35.85
CA ASP A 141 -8.75 -2.92 34.63
C ASP A 141 -8.41 -2.09 33.39
N LEU A 142 -8.46 -0.75 33.50
CA LEU A 142 -8.02 0.14 32.41
C LEU A 142 -6.52 -0.03 32.11
N ALA A 143 -5.68 -0.16 33.13
CA ALA A 143 -4.25 -0.39 32.97
C ALA A 143 -3.96 -1.71 32.26
N ASP A 144 -4.65 -2.79 32.67
CA ASP A 144 -4.51 -4.12 32.07
C ASP A 144 -5.03 -4.14 30.62
N ALA A 145 -6.19 -3.55 30.36
CA ALA A 145 -6.75 -3.39 29.02
C ALA A 145 -5.80 -2.62 28.09
N TYR A 146 -5.26 -1.50 28.58
CA TYR A 146 -4.28 -0.69 27.85
C TYR A 146 -3.00 -1.49 27.56
N ALA A 147 -2.49 -2.25 28.54
CA ALA A 147 -1.30 -3.06 28.36
C ALA A 147 -1.51 -4.20 27.34
N LYS A 148 -2.65 -4.91 27.40
CA LYS A 148 -3.05 -5.91 26.39
C LYS A 148 -3.09 -5.28 25.00
N TYR A 149 -3.77 -4.14 24.86
CA TYR A 149 -3.88 -3.42 23.58
C TYR A 149 -2.52 -2.99 23.00
N VAL A 150 -1.64 -2.40 23.83
CA VAL A 150 -0.31 -1.98 23.37
C VAL A 150 0.51 -3.19 22.93
N ARG A 151 0.51 -4.31 23.67
CA ARG A 151 1.23 -5.53 23.26
C ARG A 151 0.74 -6.07 21.93
N GLN A 152 -0.58 -6.16 21.74
CA GLN A 152 -1.18 -6.61 20.48
C GLN A 152 -0.81 -5.67 19.32
N ARG A 153 -0.87 -4.35 19.53
CA ARG A 153 -0.49 -3.35 18.53
C ARG A 153 0.99 -3.47 18.13
N GLU A 154 1.89 -3.60 19.09
CA GLU A 154 3.32 -3.82 18.83
C GLU A 154 3.57 -5.12 18.05
N ALA A 155 2.82 -6.20 18.35
CA ALA A 155 2.89 -7.44 17.60
C ALA A 155 2.47 -7.26 16.13
N PHE A 156 1.44 -6.44 15.86
CA PHE A 156 1.05 -6.11 14.48
C PHE A 156 2.09 -5.26 13.74
N TYR A 157 2.71 -4.27 14.40
CA TYR A 157 3.82 -3.51 13.79
C TYR A 157 5.03 -4.39 13.51
N ALA A 158 5.35 -5.32 14.41
CA ALA A 158 6.43 -6.28 14.19
C ALA A 158 6.14 -7.16 12.96
N ALA A 159 4.90 -7.65 12.80
CA ALA A 159 4.47 -8.42 11.63
C ALA A 159 4.52 -7.58 10.33
N GLU A 160 4.01 -6.34 10.35
CA GLU A 160 4.12 -5.40 9.23
C GLU A 160 5.58 -5.24 8.80
N ARG A 161 6.48 -4.98 9.74
CA ARG A 161 7.92 -4.83 9.45
C ARG A 161 8.49 -6.05 8.73
N VAL A 162 8.19 -7.27 9.22
CA VAL A 162 8.65 -8.52 8.58
C VAL A 162 8.16 -8.61 7.14
N HIS A 163 6.89 -8.28 6.87
CA HIS A 163 6.39 -8.28 5.50
C HIS A 163 7.06 -7.22 4.61
N LEU A 164 7.24 -6.01 5.12
CA LEU A 164 7.87 -4.91 4.37
C LEU A 164 9.33 -5.22 4.04
N GLU A 165 10.07 -5.83 4.97
CA GLU A 165 11.43 -6.31 4.79
C GLU A 165 11.49 -7.42 3.71
N ALA A 166 10.60 -8.41 3.77
CA ALA A 166 10.52 -9.46 2.75
C ALA A 166 10.22 -8.90 1.35
N ILE A 167 9.25 -7.98 1.23
CA ILE A 167 8.95 -7.29 -0.04
C ILE A 167 10.17 -6.51 -0.56
N ALA A 168 10.92 -5.84 0.33
CA ALA A 168 12.12 -5.12 -0.06
C ALA A 168 13.23 -6.06 -0.56
N VAL A 169 13.40 -7.24 0.05
CA VAL A 169 14.33 -8.27 -0.42
C VAL A 169 13.95 -8.75 -1.82
N LEU A 170 12.67 -9.11 -2.04
CA LEU A 170 12.19 -9.58 -3.34
C LEU A 170 12.34 -8.51 -4.44
N LEU A 171 12.02 -7.25 -4.12
CA LEU A 171 12.21 -6.14 -5.04
C LEU A 171 13.69 -5.94 -5.40
N THR A 172 14.59 -5.99 -4.40
CA THR A 172 16.03 -5.81 -4.62
C THR A 172 16.62 -6.96 -5.44
N ALA A 173 16.12 -8.19 -5.23
CA ALA A 173 16.52 -9.36 -6.01
C ALA A 173 16.00 -9.35 -7.45
N GLY A 174 15.04 -8.48 -7.79
CA GLY A 174 14.38 -8.49 -9.09
C GLY A 174 13.45 -9.70 -9.30
N ASP A 175 13.03 -10.37 -8.23
CA ASP A 175 12.24 -11.61 -8.30
C ASP A 175 10.74 -11.31 -8.47
N ARG A 176 10.35 -11.07 -9.72
CA ARG A 176 8.95 -10.78 -10.08
C ARG A 176 7.99 -11.90 -9.69
N PRO A 177 8.22 -13.18 -10.07
CA PRO A 177 7.28 -14.24 -9.74
C PRO A 177 7.04 -14.38 -8.23
N ALA A 178 8.09 -14.30 -7.42
CA ALA A 178 7.94 -14.37 -5.97
C ALA A 178 7.22 -13.16 -5.39
N LEU A 179 7.49 -11.96 -5.91
CA LEU A 179 6.82 -10.75 -5.43
C LEU A 179 5.33 -10.72 -5.79
N GLU A 180 4.96 -11.15 -7.00
CA GLU A 180 3.56 -11.23 -7.43
C GLU A 180 2.81 -12.29 -6.61
N ALA A 181 3.44 -13.44 -6.35
CA ALA A 181 2.89 -14.52 -5.53
C ALA A 181 2.93 -14.26 -4.01
N TYR A 182 3.60 -13.19 -3.56
CA TYR A 182 3.77 -12.91 -2.13
C TYR A 182 2.41 -12.72 -1.42
N ASP A 183 2.17 -13.53 -0.40
CA ASP A 183 0.97 -13.47 0.42
C ASP A 183 1.11 -12.41 1.52
N THR A 184 0.27 -11.39 1.45
CA THR A 184 0.23 -10.28 2.43
C THR A 184 -0.72 -10.56 3.60
N THR A 185 -1.38 -11.71 3.62
CA THR A 185 -2.46 -12.06 4.57
C THR A 185 -2.05 -13.11 5.60
N ALA A 186 -1.05 -13.95 5.31
CA ALA A 186 -0.48 -14.89 6.25
C ALA A 186 0.51 -14.23 7.22
N GLY A 187 0.81 -14.89 8.35
CA GLY A 187 1.89 -14.45 9.27
C GLY A 187 1.51 -13.34 10.27
N TRP A 188 0.25 -12.89 10.28
CA TRP A 188 -0.25 -11.94 11.27
C TRP A 188 -0.60 -12.65 12.60
N PRO A 189 -0.30 -12.03 13.76
CA PRO A 189 -0.72 -12.58 15.05
C PRO A 189 -2.25 -12.61 15.16
N ALA A 190 -2.77 -13.57 15.91
CA ALA A 190 -4.17 -13.59 16.29
C ALA A 190 -4.44 -12.48 17.33
N PRO A 191 -5.66 -11.92 17.38
CA PRO A 191 -6.09 -11.09 18.50
C PRO A 191 -5.88 -11.85 19.82
N GLU A 192 -5.43 -11.15 20.86
CA GLU A 192 -5.31 -11.75 22.20
C GLU A 192 -6.70 -12.22 22.65
N ALA A 193 -6.82 -13.50 23.04
CA ALA A 193 -8.05 -14.04 23.59
C ALA A 193 -8.33 -13.41 24.97
N PRO A 194 -9.61 -13.32 25.41
CA PRO A 194 -9.98 -12.71 26.69
C PRO A 194 -9.20 -13.30 27.88
#